data_AF-A0A515L685-F1
#
_entry.id   AF-A0A515L685-F1
#
_cell.length_a   1.000
_cell.length_b   1.000
_cell.length_c   1.000
_cell.angle_alpha   90.00
_cell.angle_beta   90.00
_cell.angle_gamma   90.00
#
_symmetry.space_group_name_H-M   'P 1'
#
loop_
_entity.id
_entity.type
_entity.pdbx_description
1 polymer ?
#
loop_
_entity_poly.entity_id
_entity_poly.type
_entity_poly.pdbx_seq_one_letter_code
_entity_poly.pdbx_strand_id
1 'polypeptide(L)'
;MWHATAVRPSSKSGAQQRRPIRSASRCRRSGPRTAGPSPRTDNPVGDKLALPEIAFLALLIGLVATACWTDIFQRKIPNWVCAVTALAGLAYVGVEQGWQGAALALAHLAAALIVTMALFAMKVIGAGDAKFYAAIAAWLPIDRGLLLLAAVGASGLILLVVFLVTRLNGRTRRTPGESTDFDKLPYGVAIGFGGLVAVLLA
;
A
#
# COMPACT_ATOMS: atom_id res chain seq x y z
N MET A 1 61.36 -11.18 29.45
CA MET A 1 62.49 -11.59 28.59
C MET A 1 62.87 -13.02 28.94
N TRP A 2 62.18 -14.04 28.40
CA TRP A 2 62.64 -15.44 28.44
C TRP A 2 62.00 -16.26 27.29
N HIS A 3 62.87 -16.65 26.34
CA HIS A 3 62.98 -17.86 25.51
C HIS A 3 61.72 -18.44 24.82
N ALA A 4 61.60 -18.50 23.49
CA ALA A 4 62.48 -19.05 22.43
C ALA A 4 62.49 -20.59 22.34
N THR A 5 62.16 -21.03 21.12
CA THR A 5 61.83 -22.34 20.56
C THR A 5 63.01 -23.32 20.45
N ALA A 6 62.73 -24.63 20.57
CA ALA A 6 63.52 -25.76 20.03
C ALA A 6 62.53 -26.93 19.73
N VAL A 7 62.38 -27.56 18.54
CA VAL A 7 63.31 -28.29 17.64
C VAL A 7 63.92 -29.47 18.41
N ARG A 8 63.69 -30.78 18.16
CA ARG A 8 63.54 -31.60 16.92
C ARG A 8 63.19 -33.09 17.29
N PRO A 9 63.26 -34.09 16.38
CA PRO A 9 62.23 -35.14 16.22
C PRO A 9 62.65 -36.54 16.70
N SER A 10 61.69 -37.48 16.76
CA SER A 10 61.95 -38.92 16.89
C SER A 10 61.63 -39.64 15.58
N SER A 11 62.65 -40.33 15.07
CA SER A 11 62.63 -41.18 13.88
C SER A 11 62.68 -42.66 14.26
N LYS A 12 62.21 -43.49 13.31
CA LYS A 12 62.46 -44.94 13.05
C LYS A 12 61.28 -45.84 13.39
N SER A 13 61.00 -46.91 12.66
CA SER A 13 61.39 -47.40 11.33
C SER A 13 60.72 -48.76 11.20
N GLY A 14 60.26 -49.11 10.01
CA GLY A 14 60.29 -50.50 9.55
C GLY A 14 58.97 -51.26 9.52
N ALA A 15 58.64 -51.69 8.30
CA ALA A 15 57.89 -52.89 7.88
C ALA A 15 56.88 -52.50 6.79
N GLN A 16 57.29 -52.43 5.52
CA GLN A 16 57.39 -53.59 4.64
C GLN A 16 56.05 -54.30 4.42
N GLN A 17 55.31 -53.86 3.38
CA GLN A 17 54.57 -54.81 2.56
C GLN A 17 54.26 -54.20 1.18
N ARG A 18 55.03 -54.65 0.19
CA ARG A 18 54.69 -54.56 -1.23
C ARG A 18 53.72 -55.70 -1.54
N ARG A 19 52.53 -55.39 -2.06
CA ARG A 19 51.86 -56.22 -3.08
C ARG A 19 51.09 -55.32 -4.07
N PRO A 20 51.06 -55.65 -5.36
CA PRO A 20 50.45 -54.82 -6.39
C PRO A 20 48.98 -55.21 -6.62
N ILE A 21 48.42 -54.64 -7.68
CA ILE A 21 47.22 -55.06 -8.41
C ILE A 21 45.89 -54.54 -7.82
N ARG A 22 45.40 -53.43 -8.37
CA ARG A 22 44.26 -53.41 -9.31
C ARG A 22 43.81 -51.96 -9.55
N SER A 23 44.13 -51.50 -10.75
CA SER A 23 43.45 -50.38 -11.39
C SER A 23 41.96 -50.70 -11.51
N ALA A 24 41.14 -49.95 -10.78
CA ALA A 24 39.75 -49.77 -11.11
C ALA A 24 39.43 -48.29 -10.90
N SER A 25 39.94 -47.47 -11.82
CA SER A 25 39.44 -46.14 -12.13
C SER A 25 37.98 -46.26 -12.54
N ARG A 26 37.09 -46.36 -11.54
CA ARG A 26 35.66 -46.29 -11.76
C ARG A 26 35.34 -44.82 -12.03
N CYS A 27 35.43 -44.43 -13.31
CA CYS A 27 34.86 -43.20 -13.84
C CYS A 27 33.38 -43.16 -13.45
N ARG A 28 33.08 -42.47 -12.35
CA ARG A 28 31.72 -42.13 -11.98
C ARG A 28 31.30 -40.99 -12.91
N ARG A 29 30.69 -41.34 -14.03
CA ARG A 29 29.97 -40.39 -14.90
C ARG A 29 28.95 -39.64 -14.04
N SER A 30 29.27 -38.41 -13.70
CA SER A 30 28.31 -37.39 -13.30
C SER A 30 27.49 -37.03 -14.54
N GLY A 31 26.36 -37.72 -14.73
CA GLY A 31 25.38 -37.27 -15.72
C GLY A 31 24.85 -35.88 -15.35
N PRO A 32 24.43 -35.06 -16.32
CA PRO A 32 23.79 -33.78 -16.04
C PRO A 32 22.51 -34.07 -15.24
N ARG A 33 22.45 -33.59 -13.99
CA ARG A 33 21.18 -33.46 -13.29
C ARG A 33 20.37 -32.44 -14.08
N THR A 34 19.50 -32.90 -14.95
CA THR A 34 18.39 -32.10 -15.45
C THR A 34 17.63 -31.63 -14.22
N ALA A 35 17.78 -30.35 -13.87
CA ALA A 35 16.91 -29.70 -12.92
C ALA A 35 15.48 -29.86 -13.46
N GLY A 36 14.73 -30.82 -12.91
CA GLY A 36 13.31 -30.91 -13.18
C GLY A 36 12.68 -29.57 -12.79
N PRO A 37 11.61 -29.13 -13.48
CA PRO A 37 10.90 -27.92 -13.10
C PRO A 37 10.53 -28.04 -11.62
N SER A 38 10.92 -27.04 -10.82
CA SER A 38 10.58 -26.99 -9.41
C SER A 38 9.07 -27.17 -9.26
N PRO A 39 8.59 -28.05 -8.36
CA PRO A 39 7.17 -28.21 -8.12
C PRO A 39 6.63 -26.83 -7.73
N ARG A 40 5.70 -26.29 -8.53
CA ARG A 40 4.85 -25.19 -8.06
C ARG A 40 4.18 -25.74 -6.81
N THR A 41 4.56 -25.23 -5.65
CA THR A 41 3.74 -25.37 -4.47
C THR A 41 2.53 -24.52 -4.73
N ASP A 42 1.54 -25.09 -5.40
CA ASP A 42 0.20 -24.58 -5.44
C ASP A 42 -0.17 -24.51 -3.95
N ASN A 43 -0.15 -23.31 -3.37
CA ASN A 43 -0.60 -23.08 -2.01
C ASN A 43 -2.06 -22.66 -2.15
N PRO A 44 -3.02 -23.59 -2.39
CA PRO A 44 -4.40 -23.23 -2.67
C PRO A 44 -5.01 -22.41 -1.54
N VAL A 45 -4.48 -22.54 -0.32
CA VAL A 45 -4.90 -21.77 0.86
C VAL A 45 -4.39 -20.32 0.79
N GLY A 46 -3.16 -20.07 0.33
CA GLY A 46 -2.62 -18.71 0.20
C GLY A 46 -3.37 -17.90 -0.85
N ASP A 47 -3.73 -18.54 -1.96
CA ASP A 47 -4.49 -17.88 -3.03
C ASP A 47 -5.92 -17.55 -2.57
N LYS A 48 -6.61 -18.47 -1.88
CA LYS A 48 -8.00 -18.25 -1.42
C LYS A 48 -8.14 -17.16 -0.36
N LEU A 49 -7.10 -16.92 0.45
CA LEU A 49 -7.09 -15.83 1.44
C LEU A 49 -6.73 -14.47 0.83
N ALA A 50 -5.97 -14.42 -0.27
CA ALA A 50 -5.66 -13.16 -0.97
C ALA A 50 -6.81 -12.63 -1.85
N LEU A 51 -7.73 -13.51 -2.28
CA LEU A 51 -8.86 -13.13 -3.14
C LEU A 51 -9.78 -12.04 -2.56
N PRO A 52 -10.25 -12.10 -1.30
CA PRO A 52 -11.12 -11.06 -0.75
C PRO A 52 -10.41 -9.72 -0.66
N GLU A 53 -9.16 -9.68 -0.18
CA GLU A 53 -8.37 -8.46 -0.03
C GLU A 53 -8.14 -7.75 -1.37
N ILE A 54 -7.73 -8.50 -2.40
CA ILE A 54 -7.55 -7.96 -3.75
C ILE A 54 -8.89 -7.45 -4.32
N ALA A 55 -9.99 -8.16 -4.06
CA ALA A 55 -11.32 -7.73 -4.49
C ALA A 55 -11.75 -6.42 -3.83
N PHE A 56 -11.51 -6.25 -2.52
CA PHE A 56 -11.80 -5.02 -1.79
C PHE A 56 -10.92 -3.86 -2.27
N LEU A 57 -9.61 -4.09 -2.49
CA LEU A 57 -8.73 -3.06 -3.06
C LEU A 57 -9.15 -2.66 -4.48
N ALA A 58 -9.51 -3.62 -5.34
CA ALA A 58 -10.02 -3.34 -6.67
C ALA A 58 -11.33 -2.54 -6.62
N LEU A 59 -12.23 -2.87 -5.68
CA LEU A 59 -13.45 -2.12 -5.43
C LEU A 59 -13.16 -0.69 -4.97
N LEU A 60 -12.24 -0.50 -4.03
CA LEU A 60 -11.81 0.83 -3.57
C LEU A 60 -11.27 1.66 -4.73
N ILE A 61 -10.36 1.08 -5.54
CA ILE A 61 -9.80 1.77 -6.72
C ILE A 61 -10.91 2.15 -7.69
N GLY A 62 -11.88 1.27 -7.96
CA GLY A 62 -13.02 1.57 -8.83
C GLY A 62 -13.91 2.68 -8.28
N LEU A 63 -14.19 2.69 -6.98
CA LEU A 63 -14.98 3.73 -6.31
C LEU A 63 -14.25 5.07 -6.28
N VAL A 64 -12.95 5.07 -6.01
CA VAL A 64 -12.10 6.27 -6.06
C VAL A 64 -12.03 6.80 -7.49
N ALA A 65 -11.82 5.94 -8.49
CA ALA A 65 -11.84 6.35 -9.89
C ALA A 65 -13.19 6.96 -10.29
N THR A 66 -14.29 6.38 -9.82
CA THR A 66 -15.64 6.92 -10.03
C THR A 66 -15.81 8.27 -9.34
N ALA A 67 -15.37 8.41 -8.09
CA ALA A 67 -15.39 9.68 -7.36
C ALA A 67 -14.59 10.76 -8.10
N CYS A 68 -13.35 10.46 -8.50
CA CYS A 68 -12.48 11.34 -9.29
C CYS A 68 -13.13 11.73 -10.63
N TRP A 69 -13.77 10.78 -11.31
CA TRP A 69 -14.49 11.06 -12.55
C TRP A 69 -15.67 12.01 -12.29
N THR A 70 -16.52 11.72 -11.30
CA THR A 70 -17.64 12.60 -10.96
C THR A 70 -17.19 13.99 -10.48
N ASP A 71 -16.05 14.06 -9.80
CA ASP A 71 -15.45 15.31 -9.34
C ASP A 71 -14.97 16.17 -10.52
N ILE A 72 -14.27 15.58 -11.49
CA ILE A 72 -13.78 16.29 -12.68
C ILE A 72 -14.93 16.74 -13.59
N PHE A 73 -15.93 15.89 -13.82
CA PHE A 73 -16.98 16.14 -14.82
C PHE A 73 -18.21 16.86 -14.26
N GLN A 74 -18.64 16.52 -13.05
CA GLN A 74 -19.86 17.04 -12.43
C GLN A 74 -19.58 17.99 -11.27
N ARG A 75 -18.31 18.12 -10.84
CA ARG A 75 -17.87 18.91 -9.67
C ARG A 75 -18.67 18.62 -8.40
N LYS A 76 -19.21 17.40 -8.32
CA LYS A 76 -20.07 16.94 -7.24
C LYS A 76 -19.82 15.46 -7.06
N ILE A 77 -19.30 15.07 -5.90
CA ILE A 77 -19.22 13.67 -5.51
C ILE A 77 -20.63 13.24 -5.07
N PRO A 78 -21.27 12.31 -5.78
CA PRO A 78 -22.63 11.90 -5.45
C PRO A 78 -22.64 11.09 -4.15
N ASN A 79 -23.65 11.30 -3.31
CA ASN A 79 -23.75 10.69 -1.98
C ASN A 79 -23.71 9.15 -2.03
N TRP A 80 -24.17 8.53 -3.13
CA TRP A 80 -24.15 7.08 -3.29
C TRP A 80 -22.73 6.52 -3.36
N VAL A 81 -21.78 7.23 -3.98
CA VAL A 81 -20.37 6.80 -4.02
C VAL A 81 -19.80 6.82 -2.61
N CYS A 82 -20.04 7.90 -1.85
CA CYS A 82 -19.60 7.97 -0.45
C CYS A 82 -20.22 6.85 0.40
N ALA A 83 -21.51 6.56 0.23
CA ALA A 83 -22.19 5.52 0.97
C ALA A 83 -21.65 4.12 0.64
N VAL A 84 -21.44 3.81 -0.65
CA VAL A 84 -20.90 2.52 -1.08
C VAL A 84 -19.45 2.37 -0.60
N THR A 85 -18.62 3.42 -0.69
CA THR A 85 -17.25 3.40 -0.18
C THR A 85 -17.22 3.16 1.33
N ALA A 86 -18.07 3.84 2.10
CA ALA A 86 -18.13 3.65 3.55
C ALA A 86 -18.55 2.22 3.93
N LEU A 87 -19.60 1.70 3.29
CA LEU A 87 -20.11 0.35 3.54
C LEU A 87 -19.08 -0.72 3.14
N ALA A 88 -18.39 -0.54 2.02
CA ALA A 88 -17.33 -1.44 1.58
C ALA A 88 -16.14 -1.45 2.55
N GLY A 89 -15.74 -0.28 3.09
CA GLY A 89 -14.67 -0.20 4.09
C GLY A 89 -15.04 -0.87 5.41
N LEU A 90 -16.26 -0.64 5.91
CA LEU A 90 -16.77 -1.33 7.10
C LEU A 90 -16.84 -2.84 6.91
N ALA A 91 -17.27 -3.30 5.73
CA ALA A 91 -17.28 -4.73 5.40
C ALA A 91 -15.87 -5.30 5.35
N TYR A 92 -14.91 -4.58 4.73
CA TYR A 92 -13.51 -4.98 4.66
C TYR A 92 -12.90 -5.14 6.06
N VAL A 93 -12.97 -4.11 6.90
CA VAL A 93 -12.45 -4.16 8.27
C VAL A 93 -13.20 -5.20 9.11
N GLY A 94 -14.51 -5.37 8.90
CA GLY A 94 -15.30 -6.40 9.57
C GLY A 94 -14.89 -7.83 9.20
N VAL A 95 -14.47 -8.07 7.96
CA VAL A 95 -13.95 -9.36 7.51
C VAL A 95 -12.53 -9.60 8.06
N GLU A 96 -11.67 -8.58 8.07
CA GLU A 96 -10.28 -8.74 8.52
C GLU A 96 -10.11 -8.78 10.05
N GLN A 97 -10.79 -7.89 10.76
CA GLN A 97 -10.58 -7.64 12.18
C GLN A 97 -11.80 -8.02 13.05
N GLY A 98 -12.85 -8.55 12.43
CA GLY A 98 -14.08 -8.93 13.11
C GLY A 98 -14.92 -7.74 13.60
N TRP A 99 -15.84 -8.01 14.52
CA TRP A 99 -16.80 -7.03 15.02
C TRP A 99 -16.14 -5.83 15.73
N GLN A 100 -15.08 -6.09 16.50
CA GLN A 100 -14.34 -5.05 17.22
C GLN A 100 -13.65 -4.08 16.26
N GLY A 101 -13.04 -4.59 15.19
CA GLY A 101 -12.43 -3.74 14.16
C GLY A 101 -13.48 -2.92 13.42
N ALA A 102 -14.62 -3.53 13.06
CA ALA A 102 -15.73 -2.81 12.43
C ALA A 102 -16.26 -1.66 13.32
N ALA A 103 -16.35 -1.87 14.64
CA ALA A 103 -16.75 -0.83 15.58
C ALA A 103 -15.73 0.33 15.64
N LEU A 104 -14.43 0.04 15.61
CA LEU A 104 -13.38 1.06 15.57
C LEU A 104 -13.36 1.82 14.23
N ALA A 105 -13.55 1.13 13.11
CA ALA A 105 -13.71 1.76 11.80
C ALA A 105 -14.96 2.65 11.73
N LEU A 106 -16.07 2.21 12.33
CA LEU A 106 -17.27 3.03 12.45
C LEU A 106 -17.04 4.27 13.30
N ALA A 107 -16.33 4.13 14.43
CA ALA A 107 -15.93 5.26 15.27
C ALA A 107 -15.03 6.23 14.51
N HIS A 108 -14.09 5.71 13.69
CA HIS A 108 -13.23 6.52 12.84
C HIS A 108 -14.03 7.27 11.78
N LEU A 109 -14.95 6.61 11.07
CA LEU A 109 -15.85 7.24 10.11
C LEU A 109 -16.68 8.35 10.78
N ALA A 110 -17.26 8.10 11.95
CA ALA A 110 -18.06 9.08 12.67
C ALA A 110 -17.22 10.29 13.09
N ALA A 111 -16.03 10.05 13.65
CA ALA A 111 -15.10 11.12 14.04
C ALA A 111 -14.65 11.95 12.82
N ALA A 112 -14.24 11.29 11.73
CA ALA A 112 -13.86 11.94 10.49
C ALA A 112 -15.00 12.76 9.89
N LEU A 113 -16.23 12.24 9.92
CA LEU A 113 -17.42 12.95 9.44
C LEU A 113 -17.71 14.19 10.30
N ILE A 114 -17.64 14.10 11.64
CA ILE A 114 -17.85 15.24 12.53
C ILE A 114 -16.82 16.34 12.26
N VAL A 115 -15.53 15.97 12.18
CA VAL A 115 -14.44 16.92 11.93
C VAL A 115 -14.60 17.59 10.57
N THR A 116 -14.81 16.80 9.52
CA THR A 116 -14.97 17.35 8.15
C THR A 116 -16.25 18.14 7.98
N MET A 117 -17.33 17.79 8.69
CA MET A 117 -18.57 18.55 8.64
C MET A 117 -18.47 19.87 9.44
N ALA A 118 -17.65 19.91 10.49
CA ALA A 118 -17.28 21.17 11.14
C ALA A 118 -16.47 22.07 10.19
N LEU A 119 -15.53 21.51 9.41
CA LEU A 119 -14.83 22.24 8.35
C LEU A 119 -15.78 22.75 7.26
N PHE A 120 -16.79 21.95 6.88
CA PHE A 120 -17.85 22.38 5.95
C PHE A 120 -18.69 23.53 6.53
N ALA A 121 -19.04 23.49 7.82
CA ALA A 121 -19.76 24.58 8.47
C ALA A 121 -18.96 25.89 8.47
N MET A 122 -17.62 25.79 8.56
CA MET A 122 -16.70 26.93 8.39
C MET A 122 -16.49 27.35 6.93
N LYS A 123 -17.18 26.71 5.97
CA LYS A 123 -17.05 26.94 4.51
C LYS A 123 -15.64 26.72 3.96
N VAL A 124 -14.84 25.89 4.62
CA VAL A 124 -13.45 25.58 4.20
C VAL A 124 -13.42 24.51 3.11
N ILE A 125 -14.32 23.52 3.20
CA ILE A 125 -14.39 22.36 2.31
C ILE A 125 -15.83 22.14 1.83
N GLY A 126 -16.02 21.54 0.65
CA GLY A 126 -17.34 21.16 0.15
C GLY A 126 -17.97 19.99 0.93
N ALA A 127 -19.30 19.96 1.00
CA ALA A 127 -20.03 18.87 1.68
C ALA A 127 -19.80 17.49 1.02
N GLY A 128 -19.51 17.46 -0.29
CA GLY A 128 -19.19 16.22 -1.01
C GLY A 128 -17.85 15.63 -0.55
N ASP A 129 -16.80 16.45 -0.57
CA ASP A 129 -15.44 16.08 -0.18
C ASP A 129 -15.37 15.65 1.29
N ALA A 130 -16.10 16.34 2.18
CA ALA A 130 -16.21 15.98 3.59
C ALA A 130 -16.74 14.55 3.77
N LYS A 131 -17.83 14.20 3.07
CA LYS A 131 -18.41 12.85 3.11
C LYS A 131 -17.49 11.81 2.47
N PHE A 132 -16.79 12.17 1.40
CA PHE A 132 -15.89 11.27 0.71
C PHE A 132 -14.67 10.93 1.58
N TYR A 133 -14.08 11.93 2.24
CA TYR A 133 -13.01 11.71 3.22
C TYR A 133 -13.46 10.78 4.36
N ALA A 134 -14.64 11.04 4.94
CA ALA A 134 -15.20 10.17 5.98
C ALA A 134 -15.46 8.74 5.49
N ALA A 135 -15.85 8.56 4.22
CA ALA A 135 -16.04 7.25 3.63
C ALA A 135 -14.72 6.48 3.47
N ILE A 136 -13.63 7.16 3.10
CA ILE A 136 -12.29 6.54 3.08
C ILE A 136 -11.80 6.21 4.49
N ALA A 137 -12.12 7.04 5.49
CA ALA A 137 -11.76 6.76 6.88
C ALA A 137 -12.33 5.43 7.40
N ALA A 138 -13.47 4.96 6.88
CA ALA A 138 -14.03 3.64 7.24
C ALA A 138 -13.17 2.44 6.80
N TRP A 139 -12.26 2.62 5.85
CA TRP A 139 -11.35 1.55 5.41
C TRP A 139 -10.19 1.33 6.38
N LEU A 140 -9.99 2.28 7.30
CA LEU A 140 -8.85 2.31 8.19
C LEU A 140 -9.34 2.28 9.63
N PRO A 141 -8.72 1.49 10.51
CA PRO A 141 -8.98 1.60 11.93
C PRO A 141 -8.49 2.97 12.45
N ILE A 142 -9.07 3.42 13.57
CA ILE A 142 -8.92 4.79 14.08
C ILE A 142 -7.47 5.18 14.42
N ASP A 143 -6.64 4.20 14.77
CA ASP A 143 -5.21 4.34 15.03
C ASP A 143 -4.43 4.82 13.79
N ARG A 144 -4.92 4.50 12.59
CA ARG A 144 -4.32 4.95 11.31
C ARG A 144 -4.90 6.26 10.80
N GLY A 145 -5.76 6.95 11.57
CA GLY A 145 -6.36 8.22 11.16
C GLY A 145 -5.35 9.33 10.87
N LEU A 146 -4.23 9.38 11.62
CA LEU A 146 -3.15 10.34 11.35
C LEU A 146 -2.42 10.05 10.05
N LEU A 147 -2.27 8.77 9.69
CA LEU A 147 -1.66 8.34 8.43
C LEU A 147 -2.55 8.77 7.25
N LEU A 148 -3.87 8.57 7.37
CA LEU A 148 -4.85 9.05 6.39
C LEU A 148 -4.75 10.57 6.21
N LEU A 149 -4.76 11.32 7.31
CA LEU A 149 -4.67 12.77 7.27
C LEU A 149 -3.37 13.25 6.63
N ALA A 150 -2.24 12.61 6.95
CA ALA A 150 -0.94 12.92 6.36
C ALA A 150 -0.90 12.61 4.86
N ALA A 151 -1.43 11.46 4.43
CA ALA A 151 -1.43 11.05 3.02
C ALA A 151 -2.36 11.95 2.17
N VAL A 152 -3.55 12.28 2.69
CA VAL A 152 -4.48 13.23 2.05
C VAL A 152 -3.90 14.65 2.05
N GLY A 153 -3.26 15.08 3.14
CA GLY A 153 -2.58 16.38 3.21
C GLY A 153 -1.42 16.48 2.21
N ALA A 154 -0.61 15.44 2.09
CA ALA A 154 0.50 15.39 1.14
C ALA A 154 0.03 15.42 -0.32
N SER A 155 -0.99 14.62 -0.66
CA SER A 155 -1.58 14.62 -2.00
C SER A 155 -2.26 15.96 -2.34
N GLY A 156 -2.96 16.57 -1.38
CA GLY A 156 -3.54 17.91 -1.52
C GLY A 156 -2.47 18.99 -1.72
N LEU A 157 -1.35 18.90 -1.01
CA LEU A 157 -0.21 19.82 -1.19
C LEU A 157 0.42 19.66 -2.58
N ILE A 158 0.60 18.43 -3.07
CA ILE A 158 1.11 18.17 -4.41
C ILE A 158 0.16 18.77 -5.47
N LEU A 159 -1.15 18.56 -5.32
CA LEU A 159 -2.15 19.14 -6.23
C LEU A 159 -2.09 20.67 -6.23
N LEU A 160 -1.95 21.29 -5.06
CA LEU A 160 -1.82 22.74 -4.90
C LEU A 160 -0.55 23.27 -5.59
N VAL A 161 0.59 22.59 -5.44
CA VAL A 161 1.86 22.96 -6.08
C VAL A 161 1.74 22.85 -7.60
N VAL A 162 1.18 21.76 -8.13
CA VAL A 162 0.95 21.59 -9.58
C VAL A 162 0.05 22.68 -10.14
N PHE A 163 -1.04 23.02 -9.43
CA PHE A 163 -1.92 24.12 -9.82
C PHE A 163 -1.20 25.48 -9.81
N LEU A 164 -0.38 25.74 -8.79
CA LEU A 164 0.39 26.98 -8.70
C LEU A 164 1.41 27.10 -9.85
N VAL A 165 2.14 26.03 -10.15
CA VAL A 165 3.14 26.01 -11.25
C VAL A 165 2.48 26.19 -12.62
N THR A 166 1.37 25.49 -12.87
CA THR A 166 0.64 25.63 -14.14
C THR A 166 0.07 27.03 -14.33
N ARG A 167 -0.33 27.70 -13.23
CA ARG A 167 -0.76 29.09 -13.23
C ARG A 167 0.39 30.07 -13.48
N LEU A 168 1.55 29.87 -12.83
CA LEU A 168 2.75 30.69 -13.02
C LEU A 168 3.30 30.60 -14.45
N ASN A 169 3.14 29.45 -15.11
CA ASN A 169 3.53 29.23 -16.51
C ASN A 169 2.57 29.86 -17.55
N GLY A 170 1.63 30.71 -17.13
CA GLY A 170 0.87 31.59 -18.04
C GLY A 170 -0.13 30.90 -18.98
N ARG A 171 -0.36 29.58 -18.84
CA ARG A 171 -1.26 28.82 -19.72
C ARG A 171 -2.74 28.91 -19.33
N THR A 172 -3.06 29.41 -18.14
CA THR A 172 -4.45 29.56 -17.69
C THR A 172 -4.90 31.01 -17.94
N ARG A 173 -5.51 31.25 -19.11
CA ARG A 173 -6.11 32.55 -19.46
C ARG A 173 -7.05 33.01 -18.34
N ARG A 174 -6.78 34.19 -17.79
CA ARG A 174 -7.66 34.94 -16.89
C ARG A 174 -9.03 35.11 -17.54
N THR A 175 -10.08 34.51 -16.99
CA THR A 175 -11.45 35.03 -17.12
C THR A 175 -11.73 35.92 -15.91
N PRO A 176 -11.83 37.25 -16.09
CA PRO A 176 -12.15 38.16 -14.99
C PRO A 176 -13.64 38.00 -14.63
N GLY A 177 -13.95 37.62 -13.38
CA GLY A 177 -15.31 37.65 -12.83
C GLY A 177 -15.86 36.34 -12.26
N GLU A 178 -15.09 35.25 -12.20
CA GLU A 178 -15.59 33.96 -11.69
C GLU A 178 -15.27 33.78 -10.19
N SER A 179 -16.28 33.43 -9.40
CA SER A 179 -16.22 33.17 -7.95
C SER A 179 -15.20 32.08 -7.60
N THR A 180 -14.44 32.36 -6.54
CA THR A 180 -13.53 31.48 -5.78
C THR A 180 -12.63 30.55 -6.62
N ASP A 181 -11.39 31.00 -6.81
CA ASP A 181 -10.24 30.30 -7.42
C ASP A 181 -9.99 28.87 -6.89
N PHE A 182 -10.51 28.56 -5.70
CA PHE A 182 -10.46 27.23 -5.07
C PHE A 182 -11.47 26.23 -5.65
N ASP A 183 -12.57 26.68 -6.28
CA ASP A 183 -13.61 25.80 -6.85
C ASP A 183 -13.17 25.07 -8.13
N LYS A 184 -11.96 25.38 -8.64
CA LYS A 184 -11.39 24.75 -9.84
C LYS A 184 -10.45 23.59 -9.51
N LEU A 185 -10.11 23.36 -8.24
CA LEU A 185 -9.25 22.25 -7.84
C LEU A 185 -10.09 20.98 -7.68
N PRO A 186 -9.74 19.87 -8.37
CA PRO A 186 -10.41 18.58 -8.17
C PRO A 186 -9.97 17.98 -6.83
N TYR A 187 -10.55 18.46 -5.73
CA TYR A 187 -10.24 18.03 -4.37
C TYR A 187 -10.53 16.54 -4.15
N GLY A 188 -11.53 16.00 -4.84
CA GLY A 188 -11.84 14.57 -4.82
C GLY A 188 -10.68 13.71 -5.31
N VAL A 189 -9.86 14.21 -6.24
CA VAL A 189 -8.67 13.50 -6.74
C VAL A 189 -7.57 13.45 -5.66
N ALA A 190 -7.33 14.54 -4.95
CA ALA A 190 -6.38 14.55 -3.84
C ALA A 190 -6.82 13.60 -2.72
N ILE A 191 -8.08 13.69 -2.29
CA ILE A 191 -8.64 12.83 -1.24
C ILE A 191 -8.60 11.36 -1.67
N GLY A 192 -8.98 11.06 -2.92
CA GLY A 192 -8.98 9.72 -3.46
C GLY A 192 -7.57 9.11 -3.52
N PHE A 193 -6.60 9.86 -4.05
CA PHE A 193 -5.23 9.37 -4.16
C PHE A 193 -4.56 9.23 -2.78
N GLY A 194 -4.69 10.23 -1.91
CA GLY A 194 -4.20 10.16 -0.55
C GLY A 194 -4.82 9.01 0.25
N GLY A 195 -6.12 8.77 0.06
CA GLY A 195 -6.83 7.64 0.64
C GLY A 195 -6.34 6.28 0.17
N LEU A 196 -6.12 6.12 -1.14
CA LEU A 196 -5.54 4.90 -1.70
C LEU A 196 -4.15 4.62 -1.13
N VAL A 197 -3.29 5.65 -1.10
CA VAL A 197 -1.96 5.53 -0.51
C VAL A 197 -2.05 5.17 0.97
N ALA A 198 -2.98 5.77 1.72
CA ALA A 198 -3.16 5.46 3.12
C ALA A 198 -3.57 4.00 3.37
N VAL A 199 -4.51 3.48 2.57
CA VAL A 199 -4.95 2.08 2.65
C VAL A 199 -3.83 1.12 2.25
N LEU A 200 -3.05 1.45 1.23
CA LEU A 200 -1.90 0.63 0.80
C LEU A 200 -0.76 0.59 1.81
N LEU A 201 -0.67 1.56 2.71
CA LEU A 201 0.37 1.66 3.74
C LEU A 201 -0.06 1.12 5.11
N ALA A 202 -1.34 0.77 5.27
CA ALA A 202 -1.93 0.36 6.54
C ALA A 202 -1.62 -1.09 6.90
#